data_AF-A0A1Q7YBK0-F1
#
_entry.id   AF-A0A1Q7YBK0-F1
#
_cell.length_a   1.000
_cell.length_b   1.000
_cell.length_c   1.000
_cell.angle_alpha   90.00
_cell.angle_beta   90.00
_cell.angle_gamma   90.00
#
_symmetry.space_group_name_H-M   'P 1'
#
loop_
_entity.id
_entity.type
_entity.pdbx_description
1 polymer ?
#
loop_
_entity_poly.entity_id
_entity_poly.type
_entity_poly.pdbx_seq_one_letter_code
_entity_poly.pdbx_strand_id
1 'polypeptide(L)' 'MIEPLRDSRARLYKLLEKLDDTTLGGLAPLLNELGFCSLTVCPNCRVDDFVHVEGCEYNFEIRQNELGEFERVEE' A
#
# COMPACT_ATOMS: atom_id res chain seq x y z
N MET A 1 15.03 6.78 -12.77
CA MET A 1 14.25 5.94 -13.71
C MET A 1 13.17 5.31 -12.87
N ILE A 2 11.89 5.44 -13.23
CA ILE A 2 10.77 4.96 -12.39
C ILE A 2 10.29 3.60 -12.94
N GLU A 3 10.19 2.58 -12.09
CA GLU A 3 9.78 1.22 -12.49
C GLU A 3 8.33 0.91 -12.08
N PRO A 4 7.49 0.42 -13.00
CA PRO A 4 6.12 0.05 -12.70
C PRO A 4 6.04 -1.21 -11.81
N LEU A 5 5.13 -1.20 -10.83
CA LEU A 5 4.91 -2.33 -9.92
C LEU A 5 4.29 -3.51 -10.66
N ARG A 6 5.05 -4.58 -10.88
CA ARG A 6 4.61 -5.76 -11.66
C ARG A 6 3.68 -6.71 -10.90
N ASP A 7 3.70 -6.75 -9.57
CA ASP A 7 2.93 -7.68 -8.74
C ASP A 7 1.49 -7.16 -8.43
N SER A 8 0.47 -7.98 -8.73
CA SER A 8 -0.94 -7.66 -8.44
C SER A 8 -1.27 -7.49 -6.97
N ARG A 9 -0.60 -8.24 -6.08
CA ARG A 9 -0.81 -8.14 -4.63
C ARG A 9 -0.24 -6.83 -4.08
N ALA A 10 0.95 -6.45 -4.55
CA ALA A 10 1.59 -5.19 -4.23
C ALA A 10 0.70 -4.00 -4.59
N ARG A 11 0.14 -4.01 -5.81
CA ARG A 11 -0.77 -2.97 -6.29
C ARG A 11 -2.03 -2.86 -5.42
N LEU A 12 -2.64 -3.99 -5.08
CA LEU A 12 -3.84 -3.99 -4.24
C LEU A 12 -3.54 -3.46 -2.84
N TYR A 13 -2.48 -3.95 -2.19
CA TYR A 13 -2.08 -3.49 -0.86
C TYR A 13 -1.89 -1.97 -0.82
N LYS A 14 -1.19 -1.42 -1.81
CA LYS A 14 -0.91 0.01 -1.90
C LYS A 14 -2.11 0.88 -2.27
N LEU A 15 -3.04 0.33 -3.06
CA LEU A 15 -4.31 1.00 -3.28
C LEU A 15 -5.10 1.10 -1.97
N LEU A 16 -5.11 0.02 -1.18
CA LEU A 16 -5.81 0.00 0.11
C LEU A 16 -5.15 0.94 1.12
N GLU A 17 -3.82 0.99 1.21
CA GLU A 17 -3.09 1.97 2.03
C GLU A 17 -3.50 3.42 1.70
N LYS A 18 -3.49 3.80 0.41
CA LYS A 18 -3.93 5.13 -0.01
C LYS A 18 -5.38 5.44 0.32
N LEU A 19 -6.25 4.43 0.18
CA LEU A 19 -7.64 4.57 0.56
C LEU A 19 -7.77 4.75 2.08
N ASP A 20 -6.96 4.03 2.85
CA ASP A 20 -6.89 4.18 4.30
C ASP A 20 -6.51 5.61 4.69
N ASP A 21 -5.46 6.17 4.09
CA ASP A 21 -5.06 7.57 4.25
C ASP A 21 -6.21 8.54 3.92
N THR A 22 -6.90 8.31 2.81
CA THR A 22 -8.05 9.14 2.38
C THR A 22 -9.21 9.05 3.36
N THR A 23 -9.38 7.89 4.00
CA THR A 23 -10.37 7.65 5.05
C THR A 23 -9.89 7.98 6.45
N LEU A 24 -8.72 8.63 6.59
CA LEU A 24 -8.10 8.99 7.88
C LEU A 24 -7.88 7.77 8.80
N GLY A 25 -7.44 6.64 8.22
CA GLY A 25 -7.15 5.40 8.95
C GLY A 25 -8.39 4.54 9.25
N GLY A 26 -9.51 4.78 8.55
CA GLY A 26 -10.77 4.08 8.80
C GLY A 26 -10.91 2.73 8.08
N LEU A 27 -10.10 2.48 7.05
CA LEU A 27 -10.21 1.28 6.23
C LEU A 27 -9.51 0.08 6.86
N ALA A 28 -8.34 0.26 7.48
CA ALA A 28 -7.63 -0.83 8.14
C ALA A 28 -8.47 -1.50 9.25
N PRO A 29 -9.09 -0.76 10.20
CA PRO A 29 -9.98 -1.34 11.20
C PRO A 29 -11.17 -2.08 10.56
N LEU A 30 -11.81 -1.48 9.55
CA LEU A 30 -12.95 -2.09 8.85
C LEU A 30 -12.58 -3.43 8.20
N LEU A 31 -11.45 -3.47 7.48
CA LEU A 31 -10.97 -4.70 6.84
C LEU A 31 -10.63 -5.76 7.88
N ASN A 32 -9.99 -5.36 8.98
CA ASN A 32 -9.65 -6.27 10.08
C ASN A 32 -10.92 -6.87 10.72
N GLU A 33 -11.95 -6.05 10.98
CA GLU A 33 -13.24 -6.49 11.54
C GLU A 33 -13.99 -7.46 10.62
N LEU A 34 -13.88 -7.26 9.30
CA LEU A 34 -14.48 -8.14 8.30
C LEU A 34 -13.66 -9.42 8.04
N GLY A 35 -12.53 -9.61 8.73
CA GLY A 35 -11.67 -10.80 8.60
C GLY A 35 -10.69 -10.74 7.41
N PHE A 36 -10.49 -9.57 6.82
CA PHE A 36 -9.57 -9.35 5.70
C PHE A 36 -8.19 -8.81 6.13
N CYS A 37 -7.76 -9.09 7.36
CA CYS A 37 -6.49 -8.59 7.92
C CYS A 37 -5.25 -8.94 7.07
N SER A 38 -5.28 -10.00 6.27
CA SER A 38 -4.18 -10.30 5.34
C SER A 38 -3.94 -9.22 4.26
N LEU A 39 -4.92 -8.33 4.05
CA LEU A 39 -4.86 -7.22 3.09
C LEU A 39 -4.25 -5.94 3.69
N THR A 40 -4.26 -5.80 5.02
CA THR A 40 -3.67 -4.66 5.75
C THR A 40 -2.23 -4.93 6.18
N VAL A 41 -1.77 -6.19 6.03
CA VAL A 41 -0.40 -6.60 6.37
C VAL A 41 0.55 -6.46 5.19
N CYS A 42 1.65 -5.74 5.40
CA CYS A 42 2.71 -5.59 4.42
C CYS A 42 3.26 -6.96 4.00
N PRO A 43 3.32 -7.27 2.68
CA PRO A 43 3.83 -8.56 2.22
C PRO A 43 5.32 -8.77 2.49
N ASN A 44 6.10 -7.69 2.66
CA ASN A 44 7.53 -7.75 2.94
C ASN A 44 7.84 -7.73 4.44
N CYS A 45 7.57 -6.62 5.13
CA CYS A 45 7.91 -6.46 6.54
C CYS A 45 6.90 -7.09 7.51
N ARG A 46 5.74 -7.54 7.02
CA ARG A 46 4.67 -8.20 7.80
C ARG A 46 4.13 -7.38 8.98
N VAL A 47 4.29 -6.06 8.90
CA VAL A 47 3.63 -5.12 9.80
C VAL A 47 2.21 -4.89 9.28
N ASP A 48 1.26 -4.78 10.20
CA ASP A 48 -0.16 -4.58 9.96
C ASP A 48 -0.52 -3.10 9.74
N ASP A 49 -1.81 -2.86 9.48
CA ASP A 49 -2.43 -1.54 9.39
C ASP A 49 -1.71 -0.57 8.45
N PHE A 50 -1.27 -1.10 7.31
CA PHE A 50 -0.52 -0.38 6.29
C PHE A 50 0.79 0.27 6.76
N VAL A 51 1.28 -0.11 7.95
CA VAL A 51 2.52 0.45 8.51
C VAL A 51 3.74 -0.27 7.92
N HIS A 52 4.84 0.46 7.81
CA HIS A 52 6.12 -0.05 7.33
C HIS A 52 7.27 0.31 8.28
N VAL A 53 8.24 -0.60 8.39
CA VAL A 53 9.53 -0.29 9.02
C VAL A 53 10.39 0.56 8.07
N GLU A 54 11.32 1.32 8.64
CA GLU A 54 12.34 2.04 7.86
C GLU A 54 13.13 1.07 6.96
N GLY A 55 13.31 1.43 5.68
CA GLY A 55 13.99 0.58 4.69
C GLY A 55 13.14 -0.55 4.10
N CYS A 56 11.85 -0.67 4.46
CA CYS A 56 10.96 -1.60 3.78
C CYS A 56 10.81 -1.21 2.30
N GLU A 57 10.84 -2.21 1.40
CA GLU A 57 10.68 -1.95 -0.04
C GLU A 57 9.36 -1.28 -0.38
N TYR A 58 8.36 -1.34 0.50
CA TYR A 58 7.04 -0.70 0.41
C TYR A 58 6.97 0.66 1.11
N ASN A 59 8.01 1.08 1.82
CA ASN A 59 8.08 2.41 2.42
C ASN A 59 8.50 3.45 1.38
N PHE A 60 7.64 3.70 0.39
CA PHE A 60 7.84 4.68 -0.67
C PHE A 60 6.49 5.27 -1.10
N GLU A 61 6.53 6.47 -1.66
CA GLU A 61 5.34 7.13 -2.18
C GLU A 61 4.95 6.54 -3.55
N ILE A 62 3.67 6.20 -3.74
CA ILE A 62 3.14 5.83 -5.06
C ILE A 62 2.35 6.99 -5.61
N ARG A 63 2.53 7.28 -6.90
CA ARG A 63 1.72 8.29 -7.62
C ARG A 63 1.02 7.64 -8.80
N GLN A 64 -0.11 8.20 -9.21
CA GLN A 64 -0.76 7.82 -10.46
C GLN A 64 -0.24 8.76 -11.54
N ASN A 65 0.31 8.21 -12.63
CA ASN A 65 0.80 9.01 -13.75
C ASN A 65 -0.36 9.46 -14.67
N GLU A 66 -0.03 10.26 -15.70
CA GLU A 66 -1.01 10.76 -16.67
C GLU A 66 -1.70 9.66 -17.49
N LEU A 67 -1.12 8.46 -17.53
CA LEU A 67 -1.66 7.28 -18.21
C LEU A 67 -2.55 6.42 -17.29
N GLY A 68 -2.70 6.83 -16.02
CA GLY A 68 -3.48 6.10 -15.03
C GLY A 68 -2.73 4.92 -14.37
N GLU A 69 -1.44 4.75 -14.66
CA GLU A 69 -0.59 3.71 -14.07
C GLU A 69 0.00 4.14 -12.74
N PHE A 70 0.19 3.17 -11.84
CA PHE A 70 0.78 3.42 -10.52
C PHE A 70 2.29 3.25 -10.56
N GLU A 71 3.00 4.29 -10.13
CA GLU A 71 4.45 4.40 -10.21
C GLU A 71 5.06 4.67 -8.84
N ARG A 72 6.22 4.06 -8.59
CA ARG A 72 7.05 4.32 -7.39
C ARG A 72 7.76 5.66 -7.53
N VAL A 73 7.70 6.49 -6.50
CA VAL A 73 8.54 7.68 -6.40
C VAL A 73 9.62 7.45 -5.37
N GLU A 74 10.86 7.56 -5.84
CA GLU A 74 12.05 7.61 -5.00
C GLU A 74 12.29 9.07 -4.64
N GLU A 75 12.43 9.37 -3.34
CA GLU A 75 12.88 10.67 -2.86
C GLU A 75 14.35 10.93 -3.21
#